data_AF-A0A1J5FG28-F1
#
_entry.id   AF-A0A1J5FG28-F1
#
_cell.length_a   1.000
_cell.length_b   1.000
_cell.length_c   1.000
_cell.angle_alpha   90.00
_cell.angle_beta   90.00
_cell.angle_gamma   90.00
#
_symmetry.space_group_name_H-M   'P 1'
#
loop_
_entity.id
_entity.type
_entity.pdbx_description
1 polymer ?
#
loop_
_entity_poly.entity_id
_entity_poly.type
_entity_poly.pdbx_seq_one_letter_code
_entity_poly.pdbx_strand_id
1 'polypeptide(L)' 'MSTLDSVLDDVMQLSLSERIALLEILNKRLIEDGRDEISSEIKEATTLYTSGKLKTSTADEVITKLHSDSGINE' A
#
# COMPACT_ATOMS: atom_id res chain seq x y z
N MET A 1 -5.26 2.01 -23.22
CA MET A 1 -5.44 2.41 -21.81
C MET A 1 -6.88 2.08 -21.48
N SER A 2 -7.14 1.05 -20.67
CA SER A 2 -8.50 0.73 -20.23
C SER A 2 -8.90 1.72 -19.12
N THR A 3 -10.14 2.19 -19.13
CA THR A 3 -10.68 2.97 -18.01
C THR A 3 -11.24 2.00 -16.96
N LEU A 4 -11.42 2.46 -15.72
CA LEU A 4 -12.04 1.63 -14.67
C LEU A 4 -13.42 1.11 -15.13
N ASP A 5 -14.20 1.97 -15.76
CA ASP A 5 -15.52 1.61 -16.29
C ASP A 5 -15.44 0.53 -17.36
N SER A 6 -14.49 0.61 -18.31
CA SER A 6 -14.36 -0.43 -19.35
C SER A 6 -13.95 -1.78 -18.75
N VAL A 7 -13.11 -1.79 -17.71
CA VAL A 7 -12.73 -3.02 -17.02
C VAL A 7 -13.90 -3.60 -16.25
N LEU A 8 -14.75 -2.76 -15.65
CA LEU A 8 -15.94 -3.21 -14.95
C LEU A 8 -16.93 -3.90 -15.92
N ASP A 9 -17.14 -3.31 -17.09
CA ASP A 9 -17.99 -3.90 -18.14
C ASP A 9 -17.47 -5.28 -18.58
N ASP A 10 -16.15 -5.44 -18.71
CA ASP A 10 -15.52 -6.73 -19.04
C ASP A 10 -15.71 -7.76 -17.90
N VAL A 11 -15.54 -7.34 -16.64
CA VAL A 11 -15.78 -8.21 -15.47
C VAL A 11 -17.23 -8.66 -15.40
N MET A 12 -18.17 -7.80 -15.80
CA MET A 12 -19.60 -8.13 -15.81
C MET A 12 -19.98 -9.16 -16.87
N GLN A 13 -19.14 -9.43 -17.87
CA GLN A 13 -19.33 -10.55 -18.82
C GLN A 13 -19.03 -11.92 -18.21
N LEU A 14 -18.32 -11.98 -17.08
CA LEU A 14 -18.01 -13.22 -16.38
C LEU A 14 -19.23 -13.78 -15.66
N SER A 15 -19.30 -15.12 -15.54
CA SER A 15 -20.30 -15.77 -14.68
C SER A 15 -20.16 -15.33 -13.23
N LEU A 16 -21.20 -15.54 -12.41
CA LEU A 16 -21.15 -15.18 -11.00
C LEU A 16 -19.98 -15.88 -10.27
N SER A 17 -19.75 -17.16 -10.54
CA SER A 17 -18.66 -17.93 -9.95
C SER A 17 -17.29 -17.40 -10.34
N GLU A 18 -17.10 -17.01 -11.60
CA GLU A 18 -15.85 -16.41 -12.08
C GLU A 18 -15.60 -15.02 -11.48
N ARG A 19 -16.66 -14.21 -11.29
CA ARG A 19 -16.54 -12.91 -10.61
C ARG A 19 -16.13 -13.06 -9.15
N ILE A 20 -16.68 -14.07 -8.44
CA ILE A 20 -16.28 -14.37 -7.07
C ILE A 20 -14.82 -14.82 -7.02
N ALA A 21 -14.39 -15.71 -7.91
CA ALA A 21 -13.00 -16.15 -7.99
C ALA A 21 -12.05 -14.99 -8.32
N LEU A 22 -12.44 -14.09 -9.22
CA LEU A 22 -11.68 -12.90 -9.56
C LEU A 22 -11.51 -11.98 -8.34
N LEU A 23 -12.57 -11.78 -7.56
CA LEU A 23 -12.50 -10.98 -6.33
C LEU A 23 -11.49 -11.56 -5.34
N GLU A 24 -11.47 -12.88 -5.15
CA GLU A 24 -10.49 -13.54 -4.29
C GLU A 24 -9.06 -13.36 -4.79
N ILE A 25 -8.84 -13.47 -6.10
CA ILE A 25 -7.53 -13.26 -6.73
C ILE A 25 -7.07 -11.82 -6.54
N LEU A 26 -7.95 -10.84 -6.78
CA LEU A 26 -7.64 -9.42 -6.64
C LEU A 26 -7.28 -9.09 -5.18
N ASN A 27 -8.06 -9.58 -4.22
CA ASN A 27 -7.75 -9.38 -2.80
C ASN A 27 -6.38 -9.93 -2.42
N LYS A 28 -6.04 -11.13 -2.89
CA LYS A 28 -4.70 -11.71 -2.64
C LYS A 28 -3.59 -10.83 -3.21
N ARG A 29 -3.75 -10.36 -4.45
CA ARG A 29 -2.74 -9.51 -5.10
C ARG A 29 -2.57 -8.18 -4.37
N LEU A 30 -3.66 -7.51 -3.99
CA LEU A 30 -3.60 -6.26 -3.23
C LEU A 30 -2.87 -6.44 -1.88
N ILE A 31 -3.07 -7.59 -1.22
CA ILE A 31 -2.34 -7.90 0.01
C ILE A 31 -0.84 -8.09 -0.26
N GLU A 32 -0.47 -8.80 -1.33
CA GLU A 32 0.95 -8.96 -1.68
C GLU A 32 1.59 -7.63 -2.09
N ASP A 33 0.90 -6.80 -2.88
CA ASP A 33 1.39 -5.48 -3.29
C ASP A 33 1.67 -4.60 -2.07
N GLY A 34 0.76 -4.60 -1.08
CA GLY A 34 0.97 -3.88 0.19
C GLY A 34 2.13 -4.44 1.02
N ARG A 35 2.38 -5.75 0.98
CA ARG A 35 3.56 -6.34 1.64
C ARG A 35 4.85 -5.95 0.94
N ASP A 36 4.85 -5.88 -0.38
CA ASP A 36 6.01 -5.46 -1.16
C ASP A 36 6.34 -3.98 -0.91
N GLU A 37 5.32 -3.11 -0.79
CA GLU A 37 5.47 -1.72 -0.38
C GLU A 37 6.13 -1.60 1.00
N ILE A 38 5.56 -2.27 2.01
CA ILE A 38 6.12 -2.30 3.38
C ILE A 38 7.56 -2.84 3.38
N SER A 39 7.83 -3.90 2.60
CA SER A 39 9.18 -4.48 2.49
C SER A 39 10.17 -3.49 1.89
N SER A 40 9.75 -2.71 0.90
CA SER A 40 10.55 -1.64 0.30
C SER A 40 10.86 -0.53 1.32
N GLU A 41 9.86 -0.05 2.03
CA GLU A 41 10.02 0.97 3.08
C GLU A 41 10.98 0.51 4.19
N ILE A 42 10.86 -0.74 4.65
CA ILE A 42 11.75 -1.32 5.66
C ILE A 42 13.20 -1.38 5.15
N LYS A 43 13.41 -1.77 3.90
CA LYS A 43 14.76 -1.81 3.29
C LYS A 43 15.38 -0.42 3.22
N GLU A 44 14.60 0.58 2.81
CA GLU A 44 15.04 1.97 2.77
C GLU A 44 15.39 2.47 4.19
N ALA A 45 14.49 2.29 5.15
CA ALA A 45 14.71 2.69 6.54
C ALA A 45 15.95 2.02 7.16
N THR A 46 16.14 0.73 6.91
CA THR A 46 17.33 -0.02 7.37
C THR A 46 18.61 0.52 6.73
N THR A 47 18.57 0.85 5.44
CA THR A 47 19.71 1.45 4.74
C THR A 47 20.06 2.83 5.29
N LEU A 48 19.06 3.66 5.57
CA LEU A 48 19.27 4.98 6.18
C LEU A 48 19.84 4.88 7.60
N TYR A 49 19.36 3.90 8.39
CA TYR A 49 19.87 3.64 9.73
C TYR A 49 21.33 3.19 9.71
N THR A 50 21.64 2.15 8.93
CA THR A 50 22.98 1.57 8.84
C THR A 50 24.01 2.52 8.22
N SER A 51 23.59 3.41 7.31
CA SER A 51 24.46 4.44 6.74
C SER A 51 24.70 5.66 7.65
N GLY A 52 24.08 5.70 8.84
CA GLY A 52 24.21 6.81 9.78
C GLY A 52 23.58 8.12 9.29
N LYS A 53 22.71 8.04 8.27
CA LYS A 53 22.04 9.20 7.65
C LYS A 53 20.77 9.62 8.38
N LEU A 54 20.31 8.82 9.35
CA LEU A 54 19.17 9.18 10.20
C LEU A 54 19.57 10.26 11.19
N LYS A 55 18.75 11.32 11.25
CA LYS A 55 18.85 12.35 12.29
C LYS A 55 18.24 11.81 13.57
N THR A 56 18.82 12.18 14.71
CA THR A 56 18.18 11.97 16.01
C THR A 56 16.93 12.83 16.08
N SER A 57 15.79 12.20 16.34
CA SER A 57 14.52 12.87 16.59
C SER A 57 13.92 12.35 17.88
N THR A 58 13.19 13.21 18.58
CA THR A 58 12.44 12.79 19.78
C THR A 58 11.19 12.01 19.36
N ALA A 59 10.62 11.24 20.30
CA ALA A 59 9.37 10.53 20.04
C ALA A 59 8.25 11.49 19.62
N ASP A 60 8.16 12.67 20.25
CA ASP A 60 7.14 13.68 19.93
C ASP A 60 7.27 14.23 18.50
N GLU A 61 8.49 14.46 18.02
CA GLU A 61 8.76 14.91 16.65
C GLU A 61 8.34 13.86 15.62
N VAL A 62 8.62 12.58 15.90
CA VAL A 62 8.25 11.46 15.03
C VAL A 62 6.73 11.26 15.01
N ILE A 63 6.08 11.31 16.17
CA ILE A 63 4.61 11.19 16.29
C ILE A 63 3.91 12.33 15.54
N THR A 64 4.37 13.58 15.72
CA THR A 64 3.83 14.74 15.00
C THR A 64 3.94 14.57 13.49
N LYS A 65 5.09 14.09 13.00
CA LYS A 65 5.29 13.83 11.58
C LYS A 65 4.36 12.73 11.06
N LEU A 66 4.22 11.63 11.80
CA LEU A 66 3.33 10.52 11.42
C LEU A 66 1.87 10.97 11.35
N HIS A 67 1.39 11.78 12.28
CA HIS A 67 0.03 12.34 12.23
C HIS A 67 -0.16 13.23 11.01
N SER A 68 0.83 14.08 10.68
CA SER A 68 0.77 14.95 9.52
C SER A 68 0.79 14.21 8.17
N ASP A 69 1.57 13.12 8.06
CA ASP A 69 1.68 12.33 6.83
C ASP A 69 0.45 11.40 6.63
N SER A 70 -0.19 10.97 7.73
CA SER A 70 -1.37 10.08 7.70
C SER A 70 -2.69 10.81 7.44
N GLY A 71 -2.68 12.14 7.36
CA GLY A 71 -3.89 12.97 7.25
C GLY A 71 -4.80 12.92 8.48
N ILE A 72 -4.32 12.39 9.61
CA ILE A 72 -5.03 12.41 10.88
C ILE A 72 -4.68 13.73 11.57
N ASN A 73 -5.41 14.79 11.21
CA ASN A 73 -5.42 16.01 12.00
C ASN A 73 -6.38 15.80 13.17
N GLU A 74 -5.86 15.81 14.40
CA GLU A 74 -6.66 16.17 15.58
C GLU A 74 -6.98 17.68 15.58
#